data_AF-A0A7Z9WXZ1-F1
#
_entry.id   AF-A0A7Z9WXZ1-F1
#
_cell.length_a   1.000
_cell.length_b   1.000
_cell.length_c   1.000
_cell.angle_alpha   90.00
_cell.angle_beta   90.00
_cell.angle_gamma   90.00
#
_symmetry.space_group_name_H-M   'P 1'
#
loop_
_entity.id
_entity.type
_entity.pdbx_description
1 polymer ?
#
loop_
_entity_poly.entity_id
_entity_poly.type
_entity_poly.pdbx_seq_one_letter_code
_entity_poly.pdbx_strand_id
1 'polypeptide(L)'
;MNLSSFKQQATLFLAVVCVYYHLHLIFTGLIPNLISRPIHLALALPWVFVIGSKDEGIKKIVGIILCLFGLYSCAYIAINRNLLVEQYGYLENIQQYIISIGLILVVLEMARKAVKLALP
;
A
#
# COMPACT_ATOMS: atom_id res chain seq x y z
N MET A 1 -1.54 -11.96 -27.35
CA MET A 1 -1.73 -10.59 -26.82
C MET A 1 -0.67 -10.37 -25.75
N ASN A 2 0.34 -9.55 -26.07
CA ASN A 2 1.64 -9.54 -25.41
C ASN A 2 1.55 -9.22 -23.90
N LEU A 3 1.95 -10.19 -23.06
CA LEU A 3 1.98 -10.06 -21.60
C LEU A 3 2.86 -8.88 -21.14
N SER A 4 3.86 -8.49 -21.95
CA SER A 4 4.71 -7.32 -21.73
C SER A 4 3.95 -6.00 -21.91
N SER A 5 3.11 -5.89 -22.94
CA SER A 5 2.30 -4.70 -23.22
C SER A 5 1.26 -4.47 -22.11
N PHE A 6 0.64 -5.54 -21.61
CA PHE A 6 -0.32 -5.44 -20.51
C PHE A 6 0.32 -4.95 -19.20
N LYS A 7 1.51 -5.48 -18.86
CA LYS A 7 2.28 -5.00 -17.70
C LYS A 7 2.66 -3.53 -17.85
N GLN A 8 3.12 -3.12 -19.03
CA GLN A 8 3.49 -1.73 -19.31
C GLN A 8 2.30 -0.78 -19.17
N GLN A 9 1.14 -1.15 -19.69
CA GLN A 9 -0.10 -0.37 -19.54
C GLN A 9 -0.53 -0.25 -18.07
N ALA A 10 -0.47 -1.34 -17.30
CA ALA A 10 -0.78 -1.32 -15.88
C ALA A 10 0.17 -0.40 -15.08
N THR A 11 1.47 -0.47 -15.38
CA THR A 11 2.49 0.40 -14.78
C THR A 11 2.26 1.88 -15.11
N LEU A 12 1.96 2.20 -16.38
CA LEU A 12 1.63 3.56 -16.82
C LEU A 12 0.40 4.10 -16.11
N PHE A 13 -0.67 3.30 -16.05
CA PHE A 13 -1.90 3.67 -15.34
C PHE A 13 -1.62 3.98 -13.87
N LEU A 14 -0.89 3.11 -13.18
CA LEU A 14 -0.54 3.31 -11.78
C LEU A 14 0.32 4.57 -11.57
N ALA A 15 1.29 4.83 -12.46
CA ALA A 15 2.11 6.03 -12.42
C ALA A 15 1.29 7.32 -12.58
N VAL A 16 0.36 7.35 -13.54
CA VAL A 16 -0.53 8.50 -13.75
C VAL A 16 -1.41 8.74 -12.52
N VAL A 17 -1.97 7.67 -11.94
CA VAL A 17 -2.76 7.76 -10.70
C VAL A 17 -1.90 8.31 -9.55
N CYS A 18 -0.63 7.89 -9.43
CA CYS A 18 0.28 8.42 -8.42
C CYS A 18 0.48 9.93 -8.56
N VAL A 19 0.78 10.40 -9.77
CA VAL A 19 1.07 11.81 -10.05
C VAL A 19 -0.17 12.66 -9.81
N TYR A 20 -1.33 12.19 -10.31
CA TYR A 20 -2.61 12.87 -10.08
C TYR A 20 -2.91 13.02 -8.58
N TYR A 21 -2.73 11.95 -7.80
CA TYR A 21 -2.97 11.97 -6.36
C TYR A 21 -2.08 13.00 -5.64
N HIS A 22 -0.78 13.05 -5.96
CA HIS A 22 0.14 14.01 -5.35
C HIS A 22 -0.18 15.45 -5.74
N LEU A 23 -0.51 15.71 -7.01
CA LEU A 23 -0.95 17.03 -7.46
C LEU A 23 -2.23 17.46 -6.74
N HIS A 24 -3.22 16.57 -6.64
CA HIS A 24 -4.47 16.83 -5.96
C HIS A 24 -4.30 17.14 -4.47
N LEU A 25 -3.36 16.46 -3.78
CA LEU A 25 -3.00 16.73 -2.39
C LEU A 25 -2.49 18.16 -2.17
N ILE A 26 -1.66 18.66 -3.08
CA ILE A 26 -1.11 20.02 -3.00
C ILE A 26 -2.24 21.06 -3.11
N PHE A 27 -3.22 20.83 -4.00
CA PHE A 27 -4.35 21.74 -4.18
C PHE A 27 -5.39 21.68 -3.05
N THR A 28 -5.55 20.53 -2.40
CA THR A 28 -6.56 20.34 -1.36
C THR A 28 -6.08 20.74 0.03
N GLY A 29 -4.77 20.74 0.29
CA GLY A 29 -4.07 21.35 1.44
C GLY A 29 -4.40 20.83 2.86
N LEU A 30 -5.61 20.32 3.08
CA LEU A 30 -6.18 19.91 4.37
C LEU A 30 -6.84 18.53 4.27
N ILE A 31 -6.25 17.60 3.52
CA ILE A 31 -6.72 16.21 3.54
C ILE A 31 -6.37 15.60 4.90
N PRO A 32 -7.34 14.96 5.58
CA PRO A 32 -7.12 14.30 6.85
C PRO A 32 -5.96 13.31 6.77
N ASN A 33 -5.08 13.36 7.76
CA ASN A 33 -3.85 12.58 7.80
C ASN A 33 -4.08 11.05 7.69
N LEU A 34 -5.20 10.58 8.25
CA LEU A 34 -5.63 9.18 8.20
C LEU A 34 -6.23 8.73 6.85
N ILE A 35 -6.43 9.67 5.92
CA ILE A 35 -6.73 9.39 4.51
C ILE A 35 -5.43 9.42 3.71
N SER A 36 -4.64 10.48 3.89
CA SER A 36 -3.51 10.75 3.01
C SER A 36 -2.41 9.68 3.13
N ARG A 37 -2.09 9.24 4.36
CA ARG A 37 -1.03 8.24 4.60
C ARG A 37 -1.40 6.84 4.11
N PRO A 38 -2.59 6.28 4.45
CA PRO A 38 -2.93 4.94 3.98
C PRO A 38 -3.09 4.87 2.46
N ILE A 39 -3.62 5.91 1.81
CA ILE A 39 -3.73 5.93 0.35
C ILE A 39 -2.35 6.01 -0.31
N HIS A 40 -1.45 6.84 0.21
CA HIS A 40 -0.07 6.88 -0.28
C HIS A 40 0.61 5.51 -0.14
N LEU A 41 0.44 4.84 1.00
CA LEU A 41 0.96 3.48 1.20
C LEU A 41 0.31 2.46 0.25
N ALA A 42 -1.02 2.50 0.11
CA ALA A 42 -1.76 1.60 -0.78
C ALA A 42 -1.29 1.71 -2.23
N LEU A 43 -0.95 2.92 -2.66
CA LEU A 43 -0.43 3.22 -3.99
C LEU A 43 1.01 2.71 -4.17
N ALA A 44 1.83 2.73 -3.11
CA ALA A 44 3.21 2.23 -3.13
C ALA A 44 3.31 0.69 -3.10
N LEU A 45 2.37 0.00 -2.46
CA LEU A 45 2.41 -1.47 -2.29
C LEU A 45 2.53 -2.25 -3.62
N PRO A 46 1.72 -1.98 -4.66
CA PRO A 46 1.83 -2.68 -5.94
C PRO A 46 3.19 -2.46 -6.63
N TRP A 47 3.79 -1.28 -6.49
CA TRP A 47 5.11 -1.01 -7.04
C TRP A 47 6.18 -1.89 -6.42
N VAL A 48 6.20 -2.02 -5.09
CA VAL A 48 7.22 -2.79 -4.37
C VAL A 48 7.02 -4.30 -4.54
N PHE A 49 5.78 -4.79 -4.42
CA PHE A 49 5.51 -6.22 -4.41
C PHE A 49 5.29 -6.84 -5.79
N VAL A 50 4.76 -6.11 -6.77
CA VAL A 50 4.39 -6.65 -8.08
C VAL A 50 5.36 -6.24 -9.18
N ILE A 51 5.78 -4.97 -9.21
CA ILE A 51 6.59 -4.42 -10.31
C ILE A 51 8.10 -4.54 -10.02
N GLY A 52 8.53 -4.21 -8.79
CA GLY A 52 9.94 -4.24 -8.38
C GLY A 52 10.47 -5.62 -7.96
N SER A 53 9.59 -6.61 -7.80
CA SER A 53 9.97 -7.96 -7.37
C SER A 53 10.43 -8.82 -8.56
N LYS A 54 11.69 -9.30 -8.50
CA LYS A 54 12.21 -10.39 -9.34
C LYS A 54 11.98 -11.77 -8.71
N ASP A 55 11.05 -11.88 -7.78
CA ASP A 55 10.84 -13.13 -7.04
C ASP A 55 10.14 -14.19 -7.91
N GLU A 56 10.65 -15.42 -7.85
CA GLU A 56 10.09 -16.57 -8.54
C GLU A 56 9.40 -17.54 -7.55
N GLY A 57 8.39 -18.27 -8.04
CA GLY A 57 7.68 -19.29 -7.28
C GLY A 57 6.91 -18.77 -6.05
N ILE A 58 7.11 -19.42 -4.90
CA ILE A 58 6.36 -19.19 -3.65
C ILE A 58 6.51 -17.74 -3.14
N LYS A 59 7.70 -17.15 -3.32
CA LYS A 59 8.00 -15.78 -2.87
C LYS A 59 7.11 -14.73 -3.56
N LYS A 60 6.75 -14.97 -4.83
CA LYS A 60 5.84 -14.10 -5.58
C LYS A 60 4.41 -14.20 -5.06
N ILE A 61 3.94 -15.41 -4.74
CA ILE A 61 2.61 -15.64 -4.19
C ILE A 61 2.48 -14.94 -2.83
N VAL A 62 3.47 -15.11 -1.95
CA VAL A 62 3.51 -14.42 -0.66
C VAL A 62 3.48 -12.90 -0.84
N GLY A 63 4.26 -12.36 -1.79
CA GLY A 63 4.26 -10.93 -2.09
C GLY A 63 2.90 -10.40 -2.55
N ILE A 64 2.19 -11.17 -3.39
CA ILE A 64 0.84 -10.80 -3.85
C ILE A 64 -0.16 -10.83 -2.69
N ILE A 65 -0.12 -11.86 -1.84
CA ILE A 65 -0.99 -11.97 -0.66
C ILE A 65 -0.76 -10.79 0.29
N LEU A 66 0.49 -10.44 0.56
CA LEU A 66 0.83 -9.30 1.41
C LEU A 66 0.40 -7.97 0.78
N CYS A 67 0.53 -7.82 -0.54
CA CYS A 67 0.04 -6.64 -1.25
C CYS A 67 -1.48 -6.49 -1.13
N LEU A 68 -2.23 -7.57 -1.34
CA LEU A 68 -3.70 -7.57 -1.20
C LEU A 68 -4.13 -7.29 0.23
N PHE A 69 -3.46 -7.91 1.21
CA PHE A 69 -3.73 -7.67 2.62
C PHE A 69 -3.43 -6.22 3.02
N GLY A 70 -2.33 -5.64 2.55
CA GLY A 70 -1.98 -4.25 2.80
C GLY A 70 -2.97 -3.27 2.16
N LEU A 71 -3.42 -3.56 0.92
CA LEU A 71 -4.41 -2.74 0.23
C LEU A 71 -5.78 -2.79 0.94
N TYR A 72 -6.22 -3.98 1.35
CA TYR A 72 -7.42 -4.17 2.16
C TYR A 72 -7.34 -3.40 3.49
N SER A 73 -6.22 -3.51 4.19
CA SER A 73 -5.99 -2.81 5.46
C SER A 73 -6.00 -1.29 5.29
N CYS A 74 -5.37 -0.76 4.24
CA CYS A 74 -5.39 0.67 3.95
C CYS A 74 -6.81 1.17 3.59
N ALA A 75 -7.56 0.40 2.81
CA ALA A 75 -8.95 0.71 2.48
C ALA A 75 -9.83 0.69 3.74
N TYR A 76 -9.65 -0.29 4.62
CA TYR A 76 -10.37 -0.38 5.89
C TYR A 76 -10.14 0.86 6.76
N ILE A 77 -8.88 1.32 6.90
CA ILE A 77 -8.54 2.51 7.67
C ILE A 77 -9.14 3.77 7.03
N ALA A 78 -9.06 3.90 5.70
CA ALA A 78 -9.59 5.06 4.99
C ALA A 78 -11.12 5.17 5.11
N ILE A 79 -11.85 4.03 5.09
CA ILE A 79 -13.31 4.01 5.24
C ILE A 79 -13.73 4.23 6.70
N ASN A 80 -13.10 3.54 7.66
CA ASN A 80 -13.47 3.59 9.08
C ASN A 80 -12.80 4.74 9.86
N ARG A 81 -12.24 5.71 9.14
CA ARG A 81 -11.48 6.84 9.68
C ARG A 81 -12.19 7.61 10.79
N ASN A 82 -13.51 7.80 10.71
CA ASN A 82 -14.25 8.61 11.70
C ASN A 82 -14.20 7.95 13.08
N LEU A 83 -14.45 6.65 13.14
CA LEU A 83 -14.39 5.86 14.38
C LEU A 83 -12.95 5.76 14.91
N LEU A 84 -11.98 5.60 14.01
CA LEU A 84 -10.56 5.49 14.38
C LEU A 84 -9.99 6.81 14.94
N VAL A 85 -10.46 7.96 14.46
CA VAL A 85 -10.06 9.28 14.99
C VAL A 85 -10.58 9.45 16.42
N GLU A 86 -11.82 9.06 16.68
CA GLU A 86 -12.46 9.20 17.99
C GLU A 86 -11.81 8.31 19.06
N GLN A 87 -11.19 7.20 18.66
CA GLN A 87 -10.48 6.29 19.56
C GLN A 87 -9.09 6.82 19.99
N TYR A 88 -8.61 7.96 19.46
CA TYR A 88 -7.30 8.54 19.79
C TYR A 88 -6.12 7.52 19.78
N GLY A 89 -6.18 6.52 18.91
CA GLY A 89 -5.16 5.48 18.80
C GLY A 89 -5.32 4.29 19.75
N TYR A 90 -6.44 4.19 20.47
CA TYR A 90 -6.81 2.99 21.22
C TYR A 90 -7.36 1.90 20.27
N LEU A 91 -7.04 0.64 20.57
CA LEU A 91 -7.48 -0.53 19.80
C LEU A 91 -8.57 -1.25 20.59
N GLU A 92 -9.82 -1.11 20.15
CA GLU A 92 -10.99 -1.68 20.82
C GLU A 92 -11.28 -3.11 20.34
N ASN A 93 -11.06 -3.37 19.05
CA ASN A 93 -11.50 -4.61 18.42
C ASN A 93 -10.33 -5.53 18.03
N ILE A 94 -10.52 -6.84 18.17
CA ILE A 94 -9.55 -7.87 17.73
C ILE A 94 -9.19 -7.70 16.25
N GLN A 95 -10.15 -7.31 15.42
CA GLN A 95 -9.91 -7.01 14.00
C GLN A 95 -8.89 -5.87 13.83
N GLN A 96 -8.95 -4.82 14.65
CA GLN A 96 -8.00 -3.71 14.60
C GLN A 96 -6.59 -4.16 15.02
N TYR A 97 -6.48 -5.06 16.00
CA TYR A 97 -5.20 -5.68 16.38
C TYR A 97 -4.60 -6.48 15.21
N ILE A 98 -5.40 -7.33 14.55
CA ILE A 98 -4.94 -8.13 13.40
C ILE A 98 -4.48 -7.22 12.26
N ILE A 99 -5.25 -6.18 11.94
CA ILE A 99 -4.89 -5.21 10.90
C ILE A 99 -3.62 -4.46 11.26
N SER A 100 -3.45 -4.04 12.52
CA SER A 100 -2.29 -3.28 12.98
C SER A 100 -1.01 -4.13 12.90
N ILE A 101 -1.03 -5.33 13.46
CA ILE A 101 0.10 -6.26 13.40
C ILE A 101 0.41 -6.64 11.95
N GLY A 102 -0.64 -6.93 11.16
CA GLY A 102 -0.49 -7.27 9.76
C GLY A 102 0.12 -6.13 8.93
N LEU A 103 -0.30 -4.89 9.14
CA LEU A 103 0.28 -3.72 8.48
C LEU A 103 1.75 -3.51 8.85
N ILE A 104 2.12 -3.71 10.13
CA ILE A 104 3.52 -3.66 10.55
C ILE A 104 4.34 -4.70 9.77
N LEU A 105 3.88 -5.94 9.70
CA LEU A 105 4.57 -7.00 8.95
C LEU A 105 4.67 -6.68 7.45
N VAL A 106 3.60 -6.17 6.83
CA VAL A 106 3.59 -5.76 5.42
C VAL A 106 4.59 -4.65 5.17
N VAL A 107 4.63 -3.61 6.01
CA VAL A 107 5.55 -2.48 5.85
C VAL A 107 7.00 -2.90 6.09
N LEU A 108 7.27 -3.76 7.07
CA LEU A 108 8.61 -4.31 7.30
C LEU A 108 9.09 -5.12 6.09
N GLU A 109 8.23 -5.96 5.53
CA GLU A 109 8.55 -6.73 4.33
C GLU A 109 8.75 -5.83 3.10
N MET A 110 7.91 -4.81 2.94
CA MET A 110 8.02 -3.80 1.90
C MET A 110 9.37 -3.06 2.02
N ALA A 111 9.72 -2.60 3.23
CA ALA A 111 10.97 -1.94 3.52
C ALA A 111 12.16 -2.88 3.23
N ARG A 112 12.07 -4.16 3.62
CA ARG A 112 13.09 -5.16 3.30
C ARG A 112 13.32 -5.29 1.79
N LYS A 113 12.25 -5.37 0.99
CA LYS A 113 12.35 -5.48 -0.48
C LYS A 113 12.86 -4.21 -1.14
N ALA A 114 12.42 -3.04 -0.67
CA ALA A 114 12.83 -1.75 -1.20
C ALA A 114 14.30 -1.41 -0.85
N VAL A 115 14.71 -1.67 0.40
CA VAL A 115 16.06 -1.35 0.90
C VAL A 115 17.10 -2.39 0.47
N LYS A 116 16.76 -3.69 0.36
CA LYS A 116 17.69 -4.65 -0.25
C LYS A 116 18.01 -4.32 -1.71
N LEU A 117 17.17 -3.55 -2.39
CA LEU A 117 17.46 -3.02 -3.72
C LEU A 117 18.56 -1.94 -3.67
N ALA A 118 18.77 -1.30 -2.51
CA ALA A 118 19.70 -0.19 -2.31
C ALA A 118 21.09 -0.60 -1.79
N LEU A 119 21.27 -1.83 -1.29
CA LEU A 119 22.60 -2.35 -0.94
C LEU A 119 22.96 -3.52 -1.88
N PRO A 120 24.08 -3.43 -2.62
CA PRO A 120 24.52 -4.47 -3.57
C PRO A 120 24.83 -5.82 -2.90
#